data_AF-A0A920DSV0-F1
#
_entry.id   AF-A0A920DSV0-F1
#
_cell.length_a   1.000
_cell.length_b   1.000
_cell.length_c   1.000
_cell.angle_alpha   90.00
_cell.angle_beta   90.00
_cell.angle_gamma   90.00
#
_symmetry.space_group_name_H-M   'P 1'
#
loop_
_entity.id
_entity.type
_entity.pdbx_description
1 polymer ?
#
loop_
_entity_poly.entity_id
_entity_poly.type
_entity_poly.pdbx_seq_one_letter_code
_entity_poly.pdbx_strand_id
1 'polypeptide(L)'
;MEIEKIFKNLILADFIVIILMVISSMYQPSEISNLYENLNDGLLSNFENFSRIVSISLFFLYLFTLNLLYRFISYGKPLYLFLVVAGIVLNYFSGSVIYTAFSGMLDQIGGLISGAILILLYFSPIKDNFK
;
A
#
# COMPACT_ATOMS: atom_id res chain seq x y z
N MET A 1 21.09 -6.73 14.25
CA MET A 1 22.06 -6.55 13.12
C MET A 1 21.65 -5.33 12.31
N GLU A 2 22.56 -4.57 11.72
CA GLU A 2 22.24 -3.33 10.98
C GLU A 2 21.09 -3.49 9.98
N ILE A 3 21.03 -4.64 9.30
CA ILE A 3 19.97 -4.96 8.34
C ILE A 3 18.57 -5.04 8.98
N GLU A 4 18.47 -5.56 10.21
CA GLU A 4 17.21 -5.62 10.96
C GLU A 4 16.67 -4.22 11.28
N LYS A 5 17.58 -3.30 11.64
CA LYS A 5 17.24 -1.90 11.88
C LYS A 5 16.78 -1.23 10.60
N ILE A 6 17.47 -1.48 9.48
CA ILE A 6 17.06 -0.97 8.16
C ILE A 6 15.65 -1.47 7.81
N PHE A 7 15.37 -2.76 7.99
CA PHE A 7 14.06 -3.33 7.70
C PHE A 7 12.93 -2.74 8.56
N LYS A 8 13.15 -2.62 9.87
CA LYS A 8 12.19 -1.95 10.78
C LYS A 8 11.96 -0.49 10.39
N ASN A 9 13.01 0.23 9.99
CA ASN A 9 12.90 1.60 9.53
C ASN A 9 12.11 1.71 8.22
N LEU A 10 12.26 0.76 7.30
CA LEU A 10 11.45 0.72 6.07
C LEU A 10 9.97 0.48 6.38
N ILE A 11 9.64 -0.41 7.32
CA ILE A 11 8.25 -0.61 7.75
C ILE A 11 7.66 0.66 8.37
N LEU A 12 8.44 1.36 9.20
CA LEU A 12 8.01 2.65 9.77
C LEU A 12 7.85 3.73 8.70
N ALA A 13 8.75 3.77 7.71
CA ALA A 13 8.65 4.68 6.58
C ALA A 13 7.38 4.41 5.75
N ASP A 14 7.09 3.13 5.47
CA ASP A 14 5.87 2.72 4.77
C ASP A 14 4.62 3.15 5.53
N PHE A 15 4.59 2.92 6.85
CA PHE A 15 3.51 3.36 7.72
C PHE A 15 3.32 4.88 7.69
N ILE A 16 4.42 5.66 7.71
CA ILE A 16 4.36 7.13 7.59
C ILE A 16 3.79 7.55 6.23
N VAL A 17 4.22 6.92 5.14
CA VAL A 17 3.71 7.23 3.80
C VAL A 17 2.20 6.99 3.72
N ILE A 18 1.71 5.91 4.33
CA ILE A 18 0.27 5.62 4.40
C ILE A 18 -0.49 6.71 5.16
N ILE A 19 0.03 7.17 6.30
CA ILE A 19 -0.57 8.29 7.03
C ILE A 19 -0.62 9.54 6.15
N LEU A 20 0.47 9.85 5.45
CA LEU A 20 0.54 11.00 4.54
C LEU A 20 -0.43 10.87 3.37
N MET A 21 -0.66 9.66 2.83
CA MET A 21 -1.67 9.41 1.80
C MET A 21 -3.08 9.68 2.30
N VAL A 22 -3.42 9.23 3.52
CA VAL A 22 -4.72 9.50 4.14
C VAL A 22 -4.92 11.00 4.36
N ILE A 23 -3.89 11.70 4.83
CA ILE A 23 -3.94 13.17 4.96
C ILE A 23 -4.13 13.80 3.57
N SER A 24 -3.38 13.36 2.56
CA SER A 24 -3.47 13.89 1.21
C SER A 24 -4.86 13.73 0.60
N SER A 25 -5.59 12.64 0.89
CA SER A 25 -6.94 12.44 0.35
C SER A 25 -7.98 13.38 0.97
N MET A 26 -7.73 13.91 2.17
CA MET A 26 -8.60 14.89 2.82
C MET A 26 -8.48 16.31 2.23
N TYR A 27 -7.37 16.62 1.55
CA TYR A 27 -7.08 17.95 1.00
C TYR A 27 -7.15 17.97 -0.54
N GLN A 28 -7.92 17.07 -1.15
CA GLN A 28 -8.02 17.01 -2.60
C GLN A 28 -8.77 18.24 -3.18
N PRO A 29 -8.19 18.97 -4.15
CA PRO A 29 -8.85 20.13 -4.77
C PRO A 29 -10.13 19.75 -5.53
N SER A 30 -11.12 20.65 -5.53
CA SER A 30 -12.42 20.45 -6.19
C SER A 30 -12.31 20.40 -7.72
N GLU A 31 -11.26 20.94 -8.34
CA GLU A 31 -11.06 20.76 -9.78
C GLU A 31 -10.80 19.29 -10.13
N ILE A 32 -10.14 18.54 -9.23
CA ILE A 32 -9.85 17.13 -9.46
C ILE A 32 -11.12 16.29 -9.33
N SER A 33 -12.01 16.58 -8.38
CA SER A 33 -13.28 15.86 -8.26
C SER A 33 -14.15 16.01 -9.51
N ASN A 34 -14.19 17.20 -10.10
CA ASN A 34 -14.96 17.45 -11.32
C ASN A 34 -14.38 16.74 -12.55
N LEU A 35 -13.06 16.53 -12.58
CA LEU A 35 -12.43 15.73 -13.64
C LEU A 35 -12.76 14.24 -13.48
N TYR A 36 -12.81 13.73 -12.25
CA TYR A 36 -13.16 12.33 -11.98
C TYR A 36 -14.54 11.94 -12.52
N GLU A 37 -15.54 12.81 -12.40
CA GLU A 37 -16.91 12.56 -12.90
C GLU A 37 -16.99 12.31 -14.42
N ASN A 38 -15.96 12.71 -15.17
CA ASN A 38 -15.91 12.60 -16.63
C ASN A 38 -14.95 11.51 -17.13
N LEU A 39 -14.33 10.74 -16.22
CA LEU A 39 -13.36 9.72 -16.57
C LEU A 39 -14.01 8.35 -16.78
N ASN A 40 -13.29 7.48 -17.50
CA ASN A 40 -13.72 6.12 -17.71
C ASN A 40 -13.69 5.34 -16.40
N ASP A 41 -14.87 4.89 -16.00
CA ASP A 41 -15.07 4.02 -14.86
C ASP A 41 -14.42 2.65 -15.11
N GLY A 42 -13.55 2.22 -14.19
CA GLY A 42 -12.94 0.89 -14.24
C GLY A 42 -13.95 -0.24 -14.00
N LEU A 43 -13.53 -1.50 -14.16
CA LEU A 43 -14.41 -2.67 -13.95
C LEU A 43 -15.03 -2.71 -12.54
N LEU A 44 -14.35 -2.11 -11.55
CA LEU A 44 -14.80 -2.05 -10.16
C LEU A 44 -15.97 -1.09 -9.91
N SER A 45 -16.30 -0.19 -10.85
CA SER A 45 -17.44 0.74 -10.70
C SER A 45 -18.79 0.01 -10.65
N ASN A 46 -18.91 -1.08 -11.44
CA ASN A 46 -20.08 -1.96 -11.43
C ASN A 46 -20.35 -2.62 -10.06
N PHE A 47 -19.34 -2.59 -9.17
CA PHE A 47 -19.36 -3.20 -7.86
C PHE A 47 -18.94 -2.20 -6.77
N GLU A 48 -19.30 -0.93 -6.90
CA GLU A 48 -18.82 0.18 -6.05
C GLU A 48 -18.87 -0.12 -4.53
N ASN A 49 -20.01 -0.59 -4.02
CA ASN A 49 -20.15 -0.93 -2.60
C ASN A 49 -19.21 -2.06 -2.17
N PHE A 50 -19.09 -3.09 -3.01
CA PHE A 50 -18.22 -4.22 -2.75
C PHE A 50 -16.74 -3.82 -2.82
N SER A 51 -16.33 -3.07 -3.86
CA SER A 51 -14.95 -2.60 -4.04
C SER A 51 -14.52 -1.66 -2.91
N ARG A 52 -15.43 -0.84 -2.39
CA ARG A 52 -15.21 0.02 -1.22
C ARG A 52 -14.99 -0.80 0.05
N ILE A 53 -15.85 -1.78 0.33
CA ILE A 53 -15.70 -2.65 1.51
C ILE A 53 -14.40 -3.45 1.44
N VAL A 54 -14.08 -4.01 0.28
CA VAL A 54 -12.83 -4.77 0.06
C VAL A 54 -11.62 -3.87 0.25
N SER A 55 -11.60 -2.67 -0.32
CA SER A 55 -10.48 -1.72 -0.18
C SER A 55 -10.24 -1.33 1.28
N ILE A 56 -11.30 -1.02 2.03
CA ILE A 56 -11.20 -0.71 3.47
C ILE A 56 -10.67 -1.93 4.25
N SER A 57 -11.18 -3.13 3.94
CA SER A 57 -10.75 -4.36 4.61
C SER A 57 -9.26 -4.65 4.37
N LEU A 58 -8.81 -4.51 3.12
CA LEU A 58 -7.42 -4.69 2.74
C LEU A 58 -6.51 -3.63 3.36
N PHE A 59 -6.98 -2.39 3.49
CA PHE A 59 -6.25 -1.31 4.16
C PHE A 59 -5.93 -1.68 5.63
N PHE A 60 -6.94 -2.09 6.40
CA PHE A 60 -6.70 -2.51 7.79
C PHE A 60 -5.85 -3.78 7.89
N LEU A 61 -6.04 -4.73 6.97
CA LEU A 61 -5.23 -5.94 6.90
C LEU A 61 -3.75 -5.61 6.57
N TYR A 62 -3.51 -4.60 5.74
CA TYR A 62 -2.17 -4.09 5.44
C TYR A 62 -1.51 -3.48 6.67
N LEU A 63 -2.21 -2.61 7.40
CA LEU A 63 -1.71 -2.04 8.67
C LEU A 63 -1.38 -3.14 9.69
N PHE A 64 -2.25 -4.14 9.83
CA PHE A 64 -1.99 -5.29 10.67
C PHE A 64 -0.73 -6.03 10.22
N THR A 65 -0.56 -6.24 8.92
CA THR A 65 0.59 -6.93 8.36
C THR A 65 1.90 -6.19 8.61
N LEU A 66 1.92 -4.86 8.51
CA LEU A 66 3.10 -4.07 8.88
C LEU A 66 3.51 -4.32 10.34
N ASN A 67 2.55 -4.44 11.26
CA ASN A 67 2.84 -4.80 12.65
C ASN A 67 3.45 -6.21 12.78
N LEU A 68 2.93 -7.19 12.03
CA LEU A 68 3.47 -8.54 12.00
C LEU A 68 4.91 -8.56 11.50
N LEU A 69 5.19 -7.82 10.43
CA LEU A 69 6.54 -7.70 9.86
C LEU A 69 7.49 -7.04 10.86
N TYR A 70 7.06 -5.98 11.54
CA TYR A 70 7.89 -5.27 12.51
C TYR A 70 8.30 -6.17 13.69
N ARG A 71 7.42 -7.11 14.06
CA ARG A 71 7.63 -8.10 15.12
C ARG A 71 8.24 -9.42 14.62
N PHE A 72 8.57 -9.52 13.33
CA PHE A 72 9.11 -10.73 12.70
C PHE A 72 8.23 -11.99 12.86
N ILE A 73 6.91 -11.85 12.75
CA ILE A 73 5.98 -12.98 12.87
C ILE A 73 5.90 -13.76 11.54
N SER A 74 6.12 -15.08 11.56
CA SER A 74 6.28 -15.93 10.37
C SER A 74 5.22 -15.77 9.28
N TYR A 75 3.92 -15.76 9.64
CA TYR A 75 2.83 -15.64 8.66
C TYR A 75 2.69 -14.22 8.07
N GLY A 76 3.37 -13.21 8.63
CA GLY A 76 3.40 -11.86 8.06
C GLY A 76 4.06 -11.82 6.68
N LYS A 77 5.02 -12.73 6.41
CA LYS A 77 5.73 -12.79 5.11
C LYS A 77 4.79 -13.04 3.92
N PRO A 78 4.13 -14.21 3.84
CA PRO A 78 3.22 -14.49 2.72
C PRO A 78 2.03 -13.55 2.67
N LEU A 79 1.54 -13.07 3.84
CA LEU A 79 0.44 -12.11 3.88
C LEU A 79 0.83 -10.77 3.24
N TYR A 80 2.03 -10.26 3.51
CA TYR A 80 2.51 -9.03 2.91
C TYR A 80 2.66 -9.14 1.38
N LEU A 81 3.26 -10.24 0.90
CA LEU A 81 3.37 -10.51 -0.53
C LEU A 81 1.98 -10.55 -1.19
N PHE A 82 1.04 -11.28 -0.60
CA PHE A 82 -0.33 -11.35 -1.09
C PHE A 82 -0.95 -9.96 -1.19
N LEU A 83 -0.81 -9.12 -0.16
CA LEU A 83 -1.41 -7.79 -0.13
C LEU A 83 -0.79 -6.84 -1.16
N VAL A 84 0.53 -6.86 -1.34
CA VAL A 84 1.19 -6.03 -2.38
C VAL A 84 0.71 -6.45 -3.77
N VAL A 85 0.68 -7.75 -4.06
CA VAL A 85 0.20 -8.25 -5.36
C VAL A 85 -1.29 -7.95 -5.56
N ALA A 86 -2.13 -8.19 -4.55
CA ALA A 86 -3.55 -7.89 -4.60
C ALA A 86 -3.81 -6.39 -4.82
N GLY A 87 -3.03 -5.52 -4.16
CA GLY A 87 -3.11 -4.07 -4.35
C GLY A 87 -2.80 -3.65 -5.78
N ILE A 88 -1.73 -4.18 -6.39
CA ILE A 88 -1.38 -3.91 -7.80
C ILE A 88 -2.52 -4.36 -8.72
N VAL A 89 -3.06 -5.56 -8.51
CA VAL A 89 -4.16 -6.10 -9.32
C VAL A 89 -5.42 -5.26 -9.18
N LEU A 90 -5.77 -4.82 -7.97
CA LEU A 90 -6.93 -3.97 -7.74
C LEU A 90 -6.78 -2.59 -8.38
N ASN A 91 -5.59 -1.99 -8.30
CA ASN A 91 -5.29 -0.72 -8.98
C ASN A 91 -5.38 -0.84 -10.50
N TYR A 92 -5.05 -2.00 -11.08
CA TYR A 92 -5.26 -2.21 -12.51
C TYR A 92 -6.75 -2.20 -12.90
N PHE A 93 -7.62 -2.72 -12.04
CA PHE A 93 -9.06 -2.80 -12.29
C PHE A 93 -9.87 -1.57 -11.87
N SER A 94 -9.29 -0.64 -11.11
CA SER A 94 -9.98 0.57 -10.63
C SER A 94 -10.21 1.62 -11.72
N GLY A 95 -9.54 1.51 -12.87
CA GLY A 95 -9.70 2.43 -14.00
C GLY A 95 -8.79 3.65 -13.89
N SER A 96 -9.30 4.81 -14.28
CA SER A 96 -8.48 6.03 -14.29
C SER A 96 -8.34 6.61 -12.89
N VAL A 97 -7.10 6.79 -12.43
CA VAL A 97 -6.79 7.45 -11.16
C VAL A 97 -6.05 8.75 -11.43
N ILE A 98 -6.61 9.87 -10.98
CA ILE A 98 -5.97 11.18 -11.00
C ILE A 98 -5.26 11.41 -9.67
N TYR A 99 -3.97 11.71 -9.76
CA TYR A 99 -3.15 12.10 -8.63
C TYR A 99 -2.83 13.60 -8.69
N THR A 100 -2.83 14.25 -7.52
CA THR A 100 -2.07 15.50 -7.33
C THR A 100 -0.58 15.20 -7.38
N ALA A 101 0.27 16.20 -7.61
CA ALA A 101 1.72 16.03 -7.55
C ALA A 101 2.20 15.41 -6.22
N PHE A 102 1.58 15.80 -5.10
CA PHE A 102 1.91 15.28 -3.78
C PHE A 102 1.46 13.82 -3.60
N SER A 103 0.21 13.48 -3.93
CA SER A 103 -0.29 12.10 -3.82
C SER A 103 0.42 11.15 -4.78
N GLY A 104 0.74 11.59 -6.01
CA GLY A 104 1.51 10.80 -6.97
C GLY A 104 2.95 10.56 -6.53
N MET A 105 3.59 11.54 -5.88
CA MET A 105 4.90 11.34 -5.25
C MET A 105 4.82 10.29 -4.13
N LEU A 106 3.80 10.37 -3.26
CA LEU A 106 3.62 9.39 -2.18
C LEU A 106 3.37 7.98 -2.72
N ASP A 107 2.58 7.84 -3.79
CA ASP A 107 2.31 6.56 -4.47
C ASP A 107 3.61 5.89 -4.95
N GLN A 108 4.47 6.66 -5.63
CA GLN A 108 5.78 6.18 -6.08
C GLN A 108 6.69 5.78 -4.91
N ILE A 109 6.75 6.60 -3.86
CA ILE A 109 7.57 6.29 -2.67
C ILE A 109 7.05 5.01 -2.00
N GLY A 110 5.73 4.87 -1.83
CA GLY A 110 5.11 3.67 -1.26
C GLY A 110 5.43 2.40 -2.07
N GLY A 111 5.38 2.49 -3.40
CA GLY A 111 5.78 1.40 -4.29
C GLY A 111 7.25 1.00 -4.14
N LEU A 112 8.15 1.98 -4.06
CA LEU A 112 9.60 1.74 -3.85
C LEU A 112 9.88 1.09 -2.48
N ILE A 113 9.25 1.59 -1.42
CA ILE A 113 9.40 1.02 -0.08
C ILE A 113 8.86 -0.41 -0.05
N SER A 114 7.69 -0.65 -0.65
CA SER A 114 7.10 -1.99 -0.74
C SER A 114 8.02 -2.97 -1.47
N GLY A 115 8.60 -2.55 -2.60
CA GLY A 115 9.60 -3.35 -3.33
C GLY A 115 10.84 -3.64 -2.49
N ALA A 116 11.37 -2.64 -1.78
CA ALA A 116 12.53 -2.81 -0.90
C ALA A 116 12.24 -3.77 0.27
N ILE A 117 11.05 -3.66 0.89
CA ILE A 117 10.60 -4.60 1.92
C ILE A 117 10.54 -6.01 1.35
N LEU A 118 9.90 -6.23 0.20
CA LEU A 118 9.82 -7.55 -0.44
C LEU A 118 11.21 -8.16 -0.74
N ILE A 119 12.14 -7.36 -1.25
CA ILE A 119 13.52 -7.82 -1.51
C ILE A 119 14.18 -8.27 -0.20
N LEU A 120 14.11 -7.46 0.86
CA LEU A 120 14.69 -7.84 2.15
C LEU A 120 13.99 -9.06 2.77
N LEU A 121 12.67 -9.16 2.60
CA LEU A 121 11.85 -10.20 3.19
C LEU A 121 12.15 -11.60 2.65
N TYR A 122 12.47 -11.69 1.36
CA TYR A 122 12.66 -12.98 0.66
C TYR A 122 14.10 -13.25 0.24
N PHE A 123 14.90 -12.21 0.01
CA PHE A 123 16.24 -12.33 -0.59
C PHE A 123 17.36 -11.82 0.32
N SER A 124 17.09 -11.59 1.62
CA SER A 124 18.12 -11.22 2.60
C SER A 124 18.11 -12.15 3.83
N PRO A 125 19.17 -12.12 4.66
CA PRO A 125 19.23 -12.88 5.92
C PRO A 125 18.10 -12.57 6.91
N ILE A 126 17.38 -11.44 6.75
CA ILE A 126 16.22 -11.10 7.60
C ILE A 126 15.15 -12.19 7.54
N LYS A 127 15.02 -12.89 6.40
CA LYS A 127 14.01 -13.95 6.23
C LYS A 127 14.06 -15.02 7.32
N ASP A 128 15.25 -15.25 7.90
CA ASP A 128 15.52 -16.27 8.92
C ASP A 128 15.11 -15.82 10.34
N ASN A 129 14.88 -14.51 10.54
CA ASN A 129 14.39 -13.96 11.81
C ASN A 129 12.91 -14.24 12.04
N PHE A 130 12.18 -14.55 10.96
CA PHE A 130 10.75 -14.83 11.02
C PHE A 130 10.50 -16.28 11.41
N LYS A 131 10.14 -16.49 12.68
CA LYS A 131 9.80 -17.80 13.27
C LYS A 131 8.30 -17.92 13.52
#